data_AF-L0A3G7-F1
#
_entry.id   AF-L0A3G7-F1
#
_cell.length_a   1.000
_cell.length_b   1.000
_cell.length_c   1.000
_cell.angle_alpha   90.00
_cell.angle_beta   90.00
_cell.angle_gamma   90.00
#
_symmetry.space_group_name_H-M   'P 1'
#
loop_
_entity.id
_entity.type
_entity.pdbx_description
1 polymer ?
#
loop_
_entity_poly.entity_id
_entity_poly.type
_entity_poly.pdbx_seq_one_letter_code
_entity_poly.pdbx_strand_id
1 'polypeptide(L)'
;MRFVLYTELQGEDALHTLRPLLAHCATLPGFEGGELLVSPAQPKLALLQSRWSVDPPALEVEGARSWSFQVIESLGQEIGQEITAAGRPPG
;
A
#
# COMPACT_ATOMS: atom_id res chain seq x y z
N MET A 1 -16.84 6.41 5.64
CA MET A 1 -15.75 7.41 5.69
C MET A 1 -14.52 6.72 5.15
N ARG A 2 -13.69 7.34 4.31
CA ARG A 2 -12.48 6.69 3.79
C ARG A 2 -11.23 7.35 4.38
N PHE A 3 -10.20 6.55 4.56
CA PHE A 3 -8.92 6.96 5.07
C PHE A 3 -7.80 6.49 4.16
N VAL A 4 -6.71 7.24 4.11
CA VAL A 4 -5.45 6.84 3.47
C VAL A 4 -4.36 6.84 4.53
N LEU A 5 -3.60 5.76 4.60
CA LEU A 5 -2.39 5.67 5.42
C LEU A 5 -1.17 5.56 4.51
N TYR A 6 -0.23 6.47 4.71
CA TYR A 6 1.11 6.43 4.13
C TYR A 6 2.10 5.89 5.15
N THR A 7 2.94 4.94 4.75
CA THR A 7 4.07 4.43 5.53
C THR A 7 5.33 4.49 4.69
N GLU A 8 6.25 5.37 5.07
CA GLU A 8 7.52 5.63 4.40
C GLU A 8 8.66 4.94 5.14
N LEU A 9 9.56 4.28 4.41
CA LEU A 9 10.79 3.73 4.96
C LEU A 9 11.96 4.02 4.02
N GLN A 10 13.09 4.40 4.61
CA GLN A 10 14.34 4.68 3.90
C GLN A 10 15.37 3.60 4.26
N GLY A 11 16.10 3.09 3.27
CA GLY A 11 17.17 2.11 3.46
C GLY A 11 17.19 1.04 2.38
N GLU A 12 18.30 0.30 2.27
CA GLU A 12 18.47 -0.76 1.27
C GLU A 12 17.35 -1.81 1.34
N ASP A 13 16.89 -2.11 2.55
CA ASP A 13 15.86 -3.12 2.81
C ASP A 13 14.44 -2.55 2.80
N ALA A 14 14.24 -1.25 2.55
CA ALA A 14 12.94 -0.60 2.72
C ALA A 14 11.81 -1.29 1.93
N LEU A 15 12.08 -1.64 0.66
CA LEU A 15 11.13 -2.37 -0.17
C LEU A 15 10.84 -3.79 0.36
N HIS A 16 11.88 -4.47 0.86
CA HIS A 16 11.74 -5.82 1.41
C HIS A 16 10.92 -5.81 2.70
N THR A 17 11.09 -4.78 3.53
CA THR A 17 10.35 -4.59 4.78
C THR A 17 8.88 -4.20 4.56
N LEU A 18 8.59 -3.29 3.62
CA LEU A 18 7.20 -2.81 3.42
C LEU A 18 6.33 -3.77 2.58
N ARG A 19 6.93 -4.66 1.78
CA ARG A 19 6.18 -5.64 0.99
C ARG A 19 5.31 -6.61 1.83
N PRO A 20 5.83 -7.30 2.86
CA PRO A 20 4.99 -8.15 3.71
C PRO A 20 3.96 -7.33 4.50
N LEU A 21 4.24 -6.06 4.79
CA LEU A 21 3.28 -5.18 5.46
C LEU A 21 2.03 -4.95 4.59
N LEU A 22 2.18 -4.73 3.28
CA LEU A 22 1.02 -4.63 2.37
C LEU A 22 0.18 -5.91 2.37
N ALA A 23 0.84 -7.08 2.35
CA ALA A 23 0.13 -8.36 2.44
C ALA A 23 -0.59 -8.53 3.78
N HIS A 24 0.01 -8.07 4.88
CA HIS A 24 -0.63 -8.06 6.19
C HIS A 24 -1.86 -7.12 6.21
N CYS A 25 -1.76 -5.92 5.63
CA CYS A 25 -2.88 -4.97 5.56
C CYS A 25 -4.10 -5.58 4.88
N ALA A 26 -3.90 -6.37 3.81
CA ALA A 26 -4.98 -7.07 3.12
C ALA A 26 -5.75 -8.07 4.00
N THR A 27 -5.21 -8.46 5.15
CA THR A 27 -5.88 -9.34 6.13
C THR A 27 -6.63 -8.57 7.22
N LEU A 28 -6.46 -7.25 7.30
CA LEU A 28 -7.00 -6.43 8.36
C LEU A 28 -8.40 -5.90 8.01
N PRO A 29 -9.32 -5.80 8.99
CA PRO A 29 -10.66 -5.26 8.76
C PRO A 29 -10.63 -3.86 8.18
N GLY A 30 -11.46 -3.66 7.16
CA GLY A 30 -11.66 -2.36 6.54
C GLY A 30 -10.59 -1.92 5.54
N PHE A 31 -9.57 -2.73 5.24
CA PHE A 31 -8.66 -2.48 4.12
C PHE A 31 -9.41 -2.53 2.78
N GLU A 32 -9.26 -1.48 1.97
CA GLU A 32 -9.90 -1.37 0.65
C GLU A 32 -8.91 -1.59 -0.50
N GLY A 33 -7.60 -1.43 -0.26
CA GLY A 33 -6.57 -1.57 -1.27
C GLY A 33 -5.30 -0.81 -0.91
N GLY A 34 -4.24 -0.96 -1.70
CA GLY A 34 -3.01 -0.23 -1.48
C GLY A 34 -1.94 -0.50 -2.53
N GLU A 35 -0.96 0.38 -2.56
CA GLU A 35 0.13 0.39 -3.51
C GLU A 35 1.46 0.47 -2.76
N LEU A 36 2.39 -0.40 -3.15
CA LEU A 36 3.78 -0.31 -2.73
C LEU A 36 4.57 0.43 -3.81
N LEU A 37 5.17 1.54 -3.44
CA LEU A 37 5.80 2.50 -4.32
C LEU A 37 7.29 2.58 -4.01
N VAL A 38 8.08 2.84 -5.04
CA VAL A 38 9.50 3.19 -4.94
C VAL A 38 9.73 4.52 -5.66
N SER A 39 10.70 5.31 -5.21
CA SER A 39 11.00 6.61 -5.82
C SER A 39 12.23 6.53 -6.72
N PRO A 40 12.11 6.71 -8.05
CA PRO A 40 13.27 6.81 -8.93
C PRO A 40 14.17 8.01 -8.60
N ALA A 41 13.58 9.09 -8.07
CA ALA A 41 14.29 10.30 -7.68
C ALA A 41 14.95 10.20 -6.29
N GLN A 42 14.52 9.23 -5.46
CA GLN A 42 15.06 9.00 -4.11
C GLN A 42 15.37 7.51 -3.96
N PRO A 43 16.58 7.07 -4.37
CA PRO A 43 16.99 5.68 -4.23
C PRO A 43 16.84 5.20 -2.79
N LYS A 44 16.43 3.94 -2.63
CA LYS A 44 16.24 3.28 -1.32
C LYS A 44 15.09 3.84 -0.48
N LEU A 45 14.23 4.69 -1.06
CA LEU A 45 12.95 5.07 -0.48
C LEU A 45 11.86 4.10 -0.95
N ALA A 46 11.11 3.53 -0.03
CA ALA A 46 9.87 2.81 -0.30
C ALA A 46 8.71 3.47 0.46
N LEU A 47 7.54 3.52 -0.17
CA LEU A 47 6.32 4.09 0.38
C LEU A 47 5.16 3.11 0.19
N LEU A 48 4.47 2.77 1.25
CA LEU A 48 3.19 2.07 1.19
C LEU A 48 2.06 3.10 1.32
N GLN A 49 1.22 3.20 0.31
CA GLN A 49 -0.07 3.89 0.40
C GLN A 49 -1.16 2.83 0.56
N SER A 50 -2.00 2.93 1.59
CA SER A 50 -3.12 2.02 1.82
C SER A 50 -4.42 2.78 2.04
N ARG A 51 -5.54 2.23 1.56
CA ARG A 51 -6.89 2.79 1.63
C ARG A 51 -7.74 1.96 2.59
N TRP A 52 -8.58 2.64 3.37
CA TRP A 52 -9.34 2.03 4.45
C TRP A 52 -10.75 2.62 4.56
N SER A 53 -11.73 1.79 4.87
CA SER A 53 -13.14 2.15 5.15
C SER A 53 -13.39 2.51 6.63
N VAL A 54 -12.40 2.26 7.48
CA VAL A 54 -12.37 2.55 8.92
C VAL A 54 -11.08 3.31 9.24
N ASP A 55 -10.99 3.85 10.46
CA ASP A 55 -9.74 4.45 10.95
C ASP A 55 -8.61 3.39 10.86
N PRO A 56 -7.52 3.66 10.14
CA PRO A 56 -6.49 2.66 9.85
C PRO A 56 -5.75 2.27 11.13
N PRO A 57 -5.39 0.98 11.29
CA PRO A 57 -4.61 0.55 12.44
C PRO A 57 -3.22 1.19 12.42
N ALA A 58 -2.62 1.35 13.61
CA ALA A 58 -1.22 1.72 13.71
C ALA A 58 -0.34 0.58 13.17
N LEU A 59 0.28 0.81 12.01
CA LEU A 59 1.26 -0.10 11.42
C LEU A 59 2.65 0.27 11.95
N GLU A 60 3.06 -0.38 13.03
CA GLU A 60 4.40 -0.16 13.61
C GLU A 60 5.45 -0.89 12.77
N VAL A 61 6.26 -0.11 12.05
CA VAL A 61 7.48 -0.58 11.39
C VAL A 61 8.65 0.24 11.92
N GLU A 62 9.67 -0.45 12.43
CA GLU A 62 10.86 0.21 12.96
C GLU A 62 11.52 1.09 11.89
N GLY A 63 11.82 2.34 12.26
CA GLY A 63 12.42 3.32 11.36
C GLY A 63 11.48 3.92 10.31
N ALA A 64 10.24 3.44 10.22
CA ALA A 64 9.27 3.99 9.29
C ALA A 64 8.60 5.25 9.87
N ARG A 65 8.16 6.13 8.96
CA ARG A 65 7.30 7.27 9.28
C ARG A 65 5.92 7.01 8.69
N SER A 66 4.88 7.26 9.46
CA SER A 66 3.51 7.00 9.04
C SER A 66 2.60 8.21 9.27
N TRP A 67 1.68 8.43 8.35
CA TRP A 67 0.66 9.48 8.43
C TRP A 67 -0.67 8.97 7.89
N SER A 68 -1.75 9.20 8.63
CA SER A 68 -3.12 8.90 8.18
C SER A 68 -3.88 10.18 7.85
N PHE A 69 -4.75 10.09 6.85
CA PHE A 69 -5.58 11.20 6.38
C PHE A 69 -7.01 10.72 6.19
N GLN A 70 -7.97 11.53 6.61
CA GLN A 70 -9.36 11.35 6.24
C GLN A 70 -9.59 11.91 4.83
N VAL A 71 -10.21 11.11 3.96
CA VAL A 71 -10.57 11.53 2.60
C VAL A 71 -11.85 12.35 2.65
N ILE A 72 -11.76 13.62 2.24
CA ILE A 72 -12.90 14.55 2.20
C ILE A 72 -13.55 14.59 0.79
N GLU A 73 -12.76 14.38 -0.26
CA GLU A 73 -13.21 14.39 -1.65
C GLU A 73 -12.36 13.41 -2.49
N SER A 74 -12.93 12.89 -3.59
CA SER A 74 -12.19 12.05 -4.55
C SER A 74 -12.77 12.24 -5.95
N LEU A 75 -11.89 12.33 -6.95
CA LEU A 75 -12.27 12.41 -8.36
C LEU A 75 -11.68 11.20 -9.11
N GLY A 76 -12.53 10.47 -9.83
CA GLY A 76 -12.18 9.26 -10.61
C GLY A 76 -12.61 7.94 -9.95
N GLN A 77 -13.14 7.01 -10.75
CA GLN A 77 -13.36 5.61 -10.35
C GLN A 77 -12.13 4.75 -10.61
N GLU A 78 -11.88 3.80 -9.72
CA GLU A 78 -10.82 2.80 -9.80
C GLU A 78 -10.90 2.00 -11.11
N ILE A 79 -9.82 1.96 -11.89
CA ILE A 79 -9.63 0.92 -12.89
C ILE A 79 -9.25 -0.36 -12.13
N GLY A 80 -10.23 -1.03 -11.55
CA GLY A 80 -10.06 -2.43 -11.22
C GLY A 80 -10.17 -3.22 -12.51
N GLN A 81 -9.09 -3.87 -12.96
CA GLN A 81 -9.19 -5.11 -13.74
C GLN A 81 -8.01 -6.06 -13.45
N GLU A 82 -8.43 -7.29 -13.18
CA GLU A 82 -7.71 -8.55 -13.02
C GLU A 82 -6.35 -8.65 -13.72
N ILE A 83 -5.32 -9.07 -12.97
CA ILE A 83 -4.22 -9.82 -13.57
C ILE A 83 -4.77 -11.21 -13.89
N THR A 84 -5.39 -11.38 -15.06
CA THR A 84 -5.65 -12.71 -15.60
C THR A 84 -4.29 -13.36 -15.87
N ALA A 85 -3.96 -14.41 -15.12
CA ALA A 85 -2.81 -15.26 -15.39
C ALA A 85 -3.01 -15.97 -16.75
N ALA A 86 -2.52 -15.35 -17.82
CA ALA A 86 -2.45 -15.98 -19.13
C ALA A 86 -1.11 -16.70 -19.28
N GLY A 87 -1.13 -18.04 -19.29
CA GLY A 87 0.06 -18.80 -19.65
C GLY A 87 0.08 -20.29 -19.32
N ARG A 88 -0.96 -21.07 -19.65
CA ARG A 88 -0.75 -22.49 -19.98
C ARG A 88 -1.09 -22.70 -21.45
N PRO A 89 -0.12 -22.95 -22.34
CA PRO A 89 -0.44 -23.45 -23.67
C PRO A 89 -0.85 -24.93 -23.58
N PRO A 90 -1.73 -25.41 -24.47
CA PRO A 90 -2.05 -26.82 -24.55
C PRO A 90 -0.84 -27.58 -25.12
N GLY A 91 -0.44 -28.63 -24.41
CA GLY A 91 0.44 -29.70 -24.86
C GLY A 91 -0.10 -31.01 -24.31
#